data_AF-A0A849R686-F1
#
_entry.id   AF-A0A849R686-F1
#
_cell.length_a   1.000
_cell.length_b   1.000
_cell.length_c   1.000
_cell.angle_alpha   90.00
_cell.angle_beta   90.00
_cell.angle_gamma   90.00
#
_symmetry.space_group_name_H-M   'P 1'
#
loop_
_entity.id
_entity.type
_entity.pdbx_description
1 polymer ?
#
loop_
_entity_poly.entity_id
_entity_poly.type
_entity_poly.pdbx_seq_one_letter_code
_entity_poly.pdbx_strand_id
1 'polypeptide(L)'
;MPESTVPYKRGWGTGTGRGQQGTVDCSYCGRKVPRYKTFIKYSGFRITDPVLRKELENQHVSGSSNKMYACPACARSRGIVQRRDSTGQRQFGPKKRNNSR
;
A
#
# COMPACT_ATOMS: atom_id res chain seq x y z
N MET A 1 9.36 1.75 28.14
CA MET A 1 8.54 1.23 27.02
C MET A 1 7.41 2.23 26.84
N PRO A 2 7.27 2.98 25.73
CA PRO A 2 6.18 3.95 25.64
C PRO A 2 4.88 3.18 25.38
N GLU A 3 4.03 3.13 26.40
CA GLU A 3 2.66 2.64 26.34
C GLU A 3 1.84 3.64 25.52
N SER A 4 1.07 3.15 24.55
CA SER A 4 0.15 4.00 23.80
C SER A 4 -0.83 4.68 24.77
N THR A 5 -0.95 6.00 24.72
CA THR A 5 -1.78 6.87 25.59
C THR A 5 -3.29 6.52 25.61
N VAL A 6 -3.73 5.48 24.90
CA VAL A 6 -5.10 4.98 24.91
C VAL A 6 -5.14 3.51 25.34
N PRO A 7 -6.05 3.11 26.24
CA PRO A 7 -6.08 1.76 26.84
C PRO A 7 -6.59 0.68 25.89
N TYR A 8 -6.95 1.02 24.64
CA TYR A 8 -7.48 0.07 23.67
C TYR A 8 -6.63 0.00 22.41
N LYS A 9 -6.49 -1.21 21.86
CA LYS A 9 -5.92 -1.41 20.53
C LYS A 9 -6.94 -0.94 19.50
N ARG A 10 -6.59 0.03 18.65
CA ARG A 10 -7.45 0.44 17.52
C ARG A 10 -7.65 -0.77 16.59
N GLY A 11 -8.87 -1.30 16.59
CA GLY A 11 -9.28 -2.36 15.68
C GLY A 11 -9.41 -1.86 14.24
N TRP A 12 -9.41 -2.79 13.29
CA TRP A 12 -9.70 -2.53 11.88
C TRP A 12 -11.22 -2.51 11.65
N GLY A 13 -11.95 -1.75 12.46
CA GLY A 13 -13.41 -1.68 12.38
C GLY A 13 -13.86 -0.67 11.33
N THR A 14 -14.82 -1.06 10.50
CA THR A 14 -15.62 -0.08 9.75
C THR A 14 -16.48 0.69 10.76
N GLY A 15 -16.65 2.01 10.56
CA GLY A 15 -17.54 2.82 11.40
C GLY A 15 -18.94 2.19 11.53
N THR A 16 -19.60 2.44 12.66
CA THR A 16 -20.95 1.92 12.97
C THR A 16 -21.93 2.24 11.84
N GLY A 17 -22.75 1.27 11.45
CA GLY A 17 -23.78 1.43 10.41
C GLY A 17 -23.40 0.99 8.98
N ARG A 18 -22.17 0.50 8.73
CA ARG A 18 -21.84 -0.14 7.44
C ARG A 18 -22.08 -1.65 7.51
N GLY A 19 -23.01 -2.15 6.70
CA GLY A 19 -23.30 -3.59 6.56
C GLY A 19 -22.15 -4.40 5.95
N GLN A 20 -22.43 -5.62 5.49
CA GLN A 20 -21.41 -6.45 4.84
C GLN A 20 -20.88 -5.78 3.58
N GLN A 21 -19.56 -5.58 3.53
CA GLN A 21 -18.89 -5.05 2.35
C GLN A 21 -18.38 -6.16 1.45
N GLY A 22 -18.25 -5.86 0.15
CA GLY A 22 -17.67 -6.76 -0.83
C GLY A 22 -16.26 -7.24 -0.44
N THR A 23 -15.98 -8.51 -0.76
CA THR A 23 -14.64 -9.10 -0.64
C THR A 23 -13.89 -8.92 -1.95
N VAL A 24 -12.56 -8.78 -1.85
CA VAL A 24 -11.64 -8.67 -2.99
C VAL A 24 -10.52 -9.67 -2.82
N ASP A 25 -9.99 -10.17 -3.94
CA ASP A 25 -8.85 -11.07 -3.93
C ASP A 25 -7.55 -10.27 -3.81
N CYS A 26 -6.66 -10.71 -2.92
CA CYS A 26 -5.34 -10.12 -2.80
C CYS A 26 -4.49 -10.46 -4.03
N SER A 27 -3.96 -9.46 -4.73
CA SER A 27 -3.11 -9.61 -5.93
C SER A 27 -1.79 -10.36 -5.68
N TYR A 28 -1.46 -10.64 -4.42
CA TYR A 28 -0.19 -11.27 -4.03
C TYR A 28 -0.32 -12.68 -3.47
N CYS A 29 -1.35 -12.93 -2.66
CA CYS A 29 -1.55 -14.23 -2.01
C CYS A 29 -2.85 -14.93 -2.42
N GLY A 30 -3.69 -14.30 -3.25
CA GLY A 30 -4.95 -14.85 -3.74
C GLY A 30 -6.06 -15.00 -2.69
N ARG A 31 -5.82 -14.61 -1.43
CA ARG A 31 -6.84 -14.72 -0.37
C ARG A 31 -7.97 -13.71 -0.57
N LYS A 32 -9.21 -14.13 -0.29
CA LYS A 32 -10.39 -13.26 -0.19
C LYS A 32 -10.32 -12.43 1.09
N VAL A 33 -10.27 -11.10 0.95
CA VAL A 33 -10.21 -10.15 2.07
C VAL A 33 -11.30 -9.10 1.89
N PRO A 34 -12.00 -8.66 2.95
CA PRO A 34 -12.94 -7.55 2.86
C PRO A 34 -12.27 -6.28 2.34
N ARG A 35 -12.92 -5.58 1.42
CA ARG A 35 -12.34 -4.42 0.73
C ARG A 35 -11.81 -3.35 1.69
N TYR A 36 -12.51 -3.06 2.79
CA TYR A 36 -12.10 -2.08 3.80
C TYR A 36 -10.77 -2.41 4.50
N LYS A 37 -10.35 -3.68 4.51
CA LYS A 37 -9.15 -4.16 5.19
C LYS A 37 -7.94 -4.26 4.25
N THR A 38 -8.14 -3.99 2.96
CA THR A 38 -7.09 -4.08 1.94
C THR A 38 -6.39 -2.75 1.73
N PHE A 39 -5.10 -2.81 1.41
CA PHE A 39 -4.33 -1.64 1.01
C PHE A 39 -4.26 -1.59 -0.52
N ILE A 40 -4.56 -0.42 -1.08
CA ILE A 40 -4.52 -0.22 -2.53
C ILE A 40 -3.13 0.28 -2.91
N LYS A 41 -2.48 -0.43 -3.84
CA LYS A 41 -1.26 0.03 -4.49
C LYS A 41 -1.54 0.17 -5.98
N TYR A 42 -1.25 1.34 -6.53
CA TYR A 42 -1.26 1.52 -7.97
C TYR A 42 0.10 1.10 -8.52
N SER A 43 0.10 0.11 -9.40
CA SER A 43 1.27 -0.31 -10.16
C SER A 43 1.01 0.07 -11.61
N GLY A 44 1.85 0.89 -12.21
CA GLY A 44 1.65 1.32 -13.58
C GLY A 44 2.96 1.70 -14.24
N PHE A 45 2.94 1.75 -15.56
CA PHE A 45 4.06 2.24 -16.35
C PHE A 45 3.91 3.74 -16.54
N ARG A 46 4.84 4.51 -15.96
CA ARG A 46 4.99 5.94 -16.25
C ARG A 46 6.23 6.10 -17.10
N ILE A 47 6.04 6.52 -18.35
CA ILE A 47 7.14 6.95 -19.22
C ILE A 47 7.70 8.22 -18.60
N THR A 48 8.78 8.06 -17.83
CA THR A 48 9.40 9.16 -17.07
C THR A 48 10.60 9.73 -17.82
N ASP A 49 11.04 9.07 -18.89
CA ASP A 49 12.13 9.55 -19.74
C ASP A 49 11.73 10.82 -20.49
N PRO A 50 12.49 11.92 -20.34
CA PRO A 50 12.13 13.21 -20.91
C PRO A 50 12.24 13.24 -22.44
N VAL A 51 13.12 12.41 -23.02
CA VAL A 51 13.28 12.30 -24.48
C VAL A 51 12.06 11.62 -25.09
N LEU A 52 11.70 10.45 -24.56
CA LEU A 52 10.51 9.71 -24.98
C LEU A 52 9.23 10.51 -24.74
N ARG A 53 9.13 11.27 -23.64
CA ARG A 53 7.94 12.11 -23.40
C ARG A 53 7.69 13.14 -24.50
N LYS A 54 8.73 13.79 -25.04
CA LYS A 54 8.57 14.80 -26.10
C LYS A 54 8.10 14.17 -27.42
N GLU A 55 8.56 12.96 -27.72
CA GLU A 55 8.16 12.22 -28.92
C GLU A 55 6.75 11.63 -28.78
N LEU A 56 6.40 11.14 -27.59
CA LEU A 56 5.10 10.53 -27.30
C LEU A 56 3.98 11.53 -26.97
N GLU A 57 4.29 12.78 -26.63
CA GLU A 57 3.29 13.84 -26.39
C GLU A 57 2.42 14.07 -27.63
N ASN A 58 3.00 13.95 -28.83
CA ASN A 58 2.27 14.03 -30.09
C ASN A 58 1.39 12.81 -30.37
N GLN A 59 1.64 11.66 -29.72
CA GLN A 59 0.93 10.39 -29.95
C GLN A 59 -0.05 9.97 -28.84
N HIS A 60 -0.27 10.80 -27.81
CA HIS A 60 -1.26 10.56 -26.74
C HIS A 60 -1.22 9.14 -26.13
N VAL A 61 -0.04 8.64 -25.80
CA VAL A 61 0.07 7.31 -25.17
C VAL A 61 -0.33 7.40 -23.70
N SER A 62 -1.46 6.78 -23.37
CA SER A 62 -1.94 6.66 -22.00
C SER A 62 -1.13 5.60 -21.24
N GLY A 63 -0.59 5.98 -20.08
CA GLY A 63 0.12 5.04 -19.21
C GLY A 63 -0.84 4.04 -18.59
N SER A 64 -0.48 2.75 -18.60
CA SER A 64 -1.28 1.72 -17.93
C SER A 64 -1.13 1.87 -16.41
N SER A 65 -2.27 1.95 -15.70
CA SER A 65 -2.31 1.97 -14.23
C SER A 65 -3.18 0.83 -13.74
N ASN A 66 -2.55 -0.17 -13.14
CA ASN A 66 -3.22 -1.32 -12.54
C ASN A 66 -3.43 -1.10 -11.04
N LYS A 67 -4.66 -1.31 -10.59
CA LYS A 67 -5.04 -1.23 -9.18
C LYS A 67 -4.83 -2.58 -8.52
N MET A 68 -3.82 -2.68 -7.65
CA MET A 68 -3.54 -3.90 -6.89
C MET A 68 -4.06 -3.80 -5.46
N TYR A 69 -4.71 -4.87 -5.00
CA TYR A 69 -5.18 -4.99 -3.62
C TYR A 69 -4.21 -5.86 -2.82
N ALA A 70 -3.71 -5.34 -1.71
CA ALA A 70 -2.78 -6.02 -0.83
C ALA A 70 -3.44 -6.38 0.51
N CYS A 71 -3.31 -7.65 0.90
CA CYS A 71 -3.72 -8.13 2.21
C CYS A 71 -2.86 -7.50 3.34
N PRO A 72 -3.34 -7.39 4.59
CA PRO A 72 -2.55 -6.81 5.69
C PRO A 72 -1.21 -7.50 5.94
N ALA A 73 -1.14 -8.83 5.80
CA ALA A 73 0.11 -9.58 5.93
C ALA A 73 1.08 -9.25 4.78
N CYS A 74 0.57 -9.23 3.55
CA CYS A 74 1.29 -8.95 2.32
C CYS A 74 1.83 -7.50 2.30
N ALA A 75 1.01 -6.56 2.79
CA ALA A 75 1.36 -5.16 2.87
C ALA A 75 2.48 -4.91 3.87
N ARG A 76 2.53 -5.67 4.97
CA ARG A 76 3.63 -5.63 5.96
C ARG A 76 4.90 -6.27 5.42
N SER A 77 4.83 -7.46 4.80
CA SER A 77 6.02 -8.16 4.32
C SER A 77 6.70 -7.42 3.17
N ARG A 78 5.92 -6.74 2.32
CA ARG A 78 6.43 -5.97 1.16
C ARG A 78 6.71 -4.50 1.48
N GLY A 79 6.57 -4.08 2.73
CA GLY A 79 6.84 -2.69 3.15
C GLY A 79 5.88 -1.64 2.59
N ILE A 80 4.69 -2.04 2.09
CA ILE A 80 3.64 -1.10 1.66
C ILE A 80 3.11 -0.33 2.87
N VAL A 81 3.05 -0.99 4.04
CA VAL A 81 2.64 -0.40 5.30
C VAL A 81 3.81 -0.44 6.27
N GLN A 82 4.26 0.74 6.69
CA GLN A 82 5.32 0.89 7.69
C GLN A 82 4.76 0.70 9.10
N ARG A 83 5.58 0.13 9.99
CA ARG A 83 5.25 0.10 11.42
C ARG A 83 5.25 1.53 11.97
N ARG A 84 4.34 1.81 12.89
CA ARG A 84 4.34 3.04 13.65
C ARG A 84 4.67 2.73 15.09
N ASP A 85 5.42 3.62 15.72
CA ASP A 85 5.67 3.62 17.16
C ASP A 85 4.37 3.88 17.93
N SER A 86 4.40 3.64 19.24
CA SER A 86 3.27 3.96 20.14
C SER A 86 2.91 5.45 20.13
N THR A 87 3.87 6.33 19.81
CA THR A 87 3.69 7.77 19.58
C THR A 87 3.09 8.11 18.21
N GLY A 88 2.85 7.10 17.36
CA GLY A 88 2.30 7.26 16.01
C GLY A 88 3.32 7.69 14.94
N GLN A 89 4.59 7.89 15.31
CA GLN A 89 5.66 8.16 14.36
C GLN A 89 5.97 6.93 13.50
N ARG A 90 6.38 7.15 12.25
CA ARG A 90 6.75 6.04 11.34
C ARG A 90 8.11 5.52 11.78
N GLN A 91 8.19 4.24 12.13
CA GLN A 91 9.47 3.57 12.28
C GLN A 91 10.09 3.46 10.89
N PHE A 92 11.01 4.37 10.55
CA PHE A 92 11.88 4.18 9.40
C PHE A 92 12.75 2.97 9.71
N GLY A 93 12.36 1.80 9.20
CA GLY A 93 13.24 0.64 9.24
C GLY A 93 14.59 0.99 8.61
N PRO A 94 15.70 0.36 9.04
CA PRO A 94 17.02 0.69 8.53
C PRO A 94 17.01 0.61 6.99
N LYS A 95 17.43 1.69 6.30
CA LYS A 95 17.70 1.65 4.86
C LYS A 95 18.68 0.49 4.64
N LYS A 96 18.27 -0.57 3.93
CA LYS A 96 19.23 -1.56 3.44
C LYS A 96 20.23 -0.79 2.58
N ARG A 97 21.45 -0.58 3.10
CA ARG A 97 22.58 -0.12 2.29
C ARG A 97 22.82 -1.25 1.30
N ASN A 98 22.45 -1.02 0.04
CA ASN A 98 22.81 -1.92 -1.03
C ASN A 98 24.33 -1.89 -1.12
N ASN A 99 25.00 -2.95 -0.65
CA ASN A 99 26.43 -3.11 -0.84
C ASN A 99 26.62 -3.66 -2.25
N SER A 100 26.81 -2.77 -3.22
CA SER A 100 27.32 -3.10 -4.54
C SER A 100 28.78 -3.56 -4.38
N ARG A 101 29.01 -4.86 -4.54
CA ARG A 101 30.30 -5.39 -5.01
C ARG A 101 30.13 -5.72 -6.48
#